data_AF-A0A255EBQ3-F1
#
_entry.id   AF-A0A255EBQ3-F1
#
_cell.length_a   1.000
_cell.length_b   1.000
_cell.length_c   1.000
_cell.angle_alpha   90.00
_cell.angle_beta   90.00
_cell.angle_gamma   90.00
#
_symmetry.space_group_name_H-M   'P 1'
#
loop_
_entity.id
_entity.type
_entity.pdbx_description
1 polymer ?
#
loop_
_entity_poly.entity_id
_entity_poly.type
_entity_poly.pdbx_seq_one_letter_code
_entity_poly.pdbx_strand_id
1 'polypeptide(L)'
;MITKQPPHQPTIADLLATATRPLFSFEFFPPRSPEGEETLWRAIRELESIRPDFVSVTYGANGSTRERTIRATERIATGTNLRTMGHLTCVSQSRADLRRTIGAYASVGLQHILAIRGDPPGGPTAPWQAHPEGLRNATELVEMIASLGDFCIGVAAFPDVHPEQRDPDLDARLLVAKARAGAKFAITQFFFDPRSYVDLVARVRALDCDIPIIPGIQPVTSVKQIERFAELSGAALPADLVAKLHAVQDDPEQVTEVGIATAVDLCRDLLAAGAPGLHYYTQNRSLATRRIHQQLIDELGIDTSVPAAASEAALPVRRLGSAVARPERHEPPVVPARPGVAAVAHGAGPLERPLTLTDIWPPYGLRVTAGDLELRPVRESDAPELLGLVAEGVHPRDRMPFLFPWTQAPAAELPANYLQWIARTVTETSRSRLNLQLVVRLGGRVVGVQGLEGADVDTLRTAETGSWLGQRFHGQGIGTRMRQAVCELAFDHLGLTEVTSGAFVDNPASLSVSRKVGYADNGTERFNRADGPTLQRKLVLTPDAFVRGEPITVEGADALRAFHGLD
;
A
#
# COMPACT_ATOMS: atom_id res chain seq x y z
N MET A 1 -20.08 -24.02 -0.21
CA MET A 1 -20.23 -22.56 -0.11
C MET A 1 -19.08 -21.95 -0.86
N ILE A 2 -19.37 -21.22 -1.94
CA ILE A 2 -18.43 -20.25 -2.48
C ILE A 2 -18.27 -19.23 -1.35
N THR A 3 -17.14 -19.28 -0.67
CA THR A 3 -16.75 -18.32 0.36
C THR A 3 -16.82 -16.96 -0.31
N LYS A 4 -17.82 -16.15 0.04
CA LYS A 4 -17.79 -14.73 -0.30
C LYS A 4 -16.53 -14.19 0.36
N GLN A 5 -15.54 -13.85 -0.46
CA GLN A 5 -14.42 -13.01 -0.05
C GLN A 5 -14.98 -11.85 0.80
N PRO A 6 -14.25 -11.39 1.83
CA PRO A 6 -14.59 -10.11 2.47
C PRO A 6 -14.78 -9.08 1.34
N PRO A 7 -15.79 -8.19 1.43
CA PRO A 7 -16.12 -7.29 0.33
C PRO A 7 -14.84 -6.54 -0.05
N HIS A 8 -14.39 -6.76 -1.29
CA HIS A 8 -13.23 -6.07 -1.84
C HIS A 8 -13.48 -4.57 -1.63
N GLN A 9 -12.55 -3.85 -1.00
CA GLN A 9 -12.69 -2.40 -0.97
C GLN A 9 -12.81 -1.92 -2.43
N PRO A 10 -13.74 -0.99 -2.73
CA PRO A 10 -13.94 -0.53 -4.08
C PRO A 10 -12.63 0.01 -4.63
N THR A 11 -12.26 -0.46 -5.81
CA THR A 11 -11.10 0.00 -6.55
C THR A 11 -11.31 1.44 -7.00
N ILE A 12 -10.25 2.13 -7.45
CA ILE A 12 -10.39 3.46 -8.05
C ILE A 12 -11.37 3.42 -9.23
N ALA A 13 -11.38 2.35 -10.02
CA ALA A 13 -12.33 2.16 -11.11
C ALA A 13 -13.78 2.05 -10.61
N ASP A 14 -14.01 1.32 -9.53
CA ASP A 14 -15.35 1.20 -8.92
C ASP A 14 -15.83 2.55 -8.37
N LEU A 15 -14.93 3.32 -7.76
CA LEU A 15 -15.23 4.67 -7.31
C LEU A 15 -15.63 5.55 -8.50
N LEU A 16 -14.84 5.57 -9.58
CA LEU A 16 -15.12 6.37 -10.77
C LEU A 16 -16.46 5.99 -11.43
N ALA A 17 -16.85 4.71 -11.36
CA ALA A 17 -18.10 4.23 -11.93
C ALA A 17 -19.34 4.55 -11.07
N THR A 18 -19.18 4.65 -9.75
CA THR A 18 -20.29 4.74 -8.79
C THR A 18 -20.36 6.06 -8.01
N ALA A 19 -19.39 6.95 -8.23
CA ALA A 19 -19.29 8.17 -7.44
C ALA A 19 -20.47 9.13 -7.67
N THR A 20 -20.98 9.70 -6.59
CA THR A 20 -22.02 10.74 -6.62
C THR A 20 -21.44 12.16 -6.57
N ARG A 21 -20.11 12.28 -6.44
CA ARG A 21 -19.35 13.54 -6.48
C ARG A 21 -18.03 13.32 -7.22
N PRO A 22 -17.36 14.39 -7.70
CA PRO A 22 -16.01 14.27 -8.25
C PRO A 22 -15.04 13.64 -7.24
N LEU A 23 -14.09 12.85 -7.74
CA LEU A 23 -13.02 12.27 -6.93
C LEU A 23 -11.85 13.25 -6.76
N PHE A 24 -11.23 13.29 -5.59
CA PHE A 24 -10.04 14.09 -5.33
C PHE A 24 -8.87 13.21 -4.93
N SER A 25 -7.74 13.42 -5.59
CA SER A 25 -6.54 12.61 -5.35
C SER A 25 -5.27 13.44 -5.35
N PHE A 26 -4.22 12.92 -4.70
CA PHE A 26 -3.01 13.69 -4.41
C PHE A 26 -1.76 12.85 -4.65
N GLU A 27 -0.80 13.41 -5.38
CA GLU A 27 0.44 12.75 -5.75
C GLU A 27 1.62 13.21 -4.90
N PHE A 28 2.40 12.25 -4.43
CA PHE A 28 3.62 12.44 -3.67
C PHE A 28 4.85 11.92 -4.40
N PHE A 29 6.01 12.43 -3.98
CA PHE A 29 7.32 12.02 -4.46
C PHE A 29 8.07 11.23 -3.40
N PRO A 30 8.75 10.12 -3.78
CA PRO A 30 9.56 9.37 -2.84
C PRO A 30 10.67 10.27 -2.27
N PRO A 31 10.83 10.32 -0.94
CA PRO A 31 11.75 11.25 -0.30
C PRO A 31 13.19 10.88 -0.62
N ARG A 32 14.04 11.91 -0.77
CA ARG A 32 15.46 11.71 -1.11
C ARG A 32 16.39 11.71 0.10
N SER A 33 15.89 12.14 1.26
CA SER A 33 16.61 12.22 2.53
C SER A 33 15.65 11.98 3.71
N PRO A 34 16.16 11.73 4.92
CA PRO A 34 15.32 11.61 6.14
C PRO A 34 14.43 12.83 6.38
N GLU A 35 14.94 14.05 6.17
CA GLU A 35 14.17 15.30 6.33
C GLU A 35 13.05 15.40 5.28
N GLY A 36 13.34 14.92 4.06
CA GLY A 36 12.34 14.78 3.02
C GLY A 36 11.26 13.75 3.37
N GLU A 37 11.61 12.72 4.14
CA GLU A 37 10.65 11.72 4.64
C GLU A 37 9.74 12.33 5.70
N GLU A 38 10.28 13.10 6.66
CA GLU A 38 9.46 13.86 7.61
C GLU A 38 8.51 14.85 6.90
N THR A 39 9.00 15.53 5.86
CA THR A 39 8.20 16.45 5.05
C THR A 39 7.05 15.73 4.35
N LEU A 40 7.33 14.58 3.73
CA LEU A 40 6.32 13.72 3.13
C LEU A 40 5.27 13.29 4.16
N TRP A 41 5.69 12.81 5.34
CA TRP A 41 4.77 12.36 6.38
C TRP A 41 3.90 13.46 6.94
N ARG A 42 4.46 14.65 7.13
CA ARG A 42 3.67 15.82 7.52
C ARG A 42 2.62 16.14 6.46
N ALA A 43 3.00 16.17 5.18
CA ALA A 43 2.06 16.43 4.09
C ALA A 43 0.95 15.36 4.00
N ILE A 44 1.28 14.08 4.18
CA ILE A 44 0.30 12.98 4.22
C ILE A 44 -0.69 13.20 5.37
N ARG A 45 -0.22 13.44 6.60
CA ARG A 45 -1.10 13.64 7.77
C ARG A 45 -2.00 14.86 7.62
N GLU A 46 -1.48 15.93 7.06
CA GLU A 46 -2.27 17.12 6.76
C GLU A 46 -3.33 16.85 5.69
N LEU A 47 -3.01 16.05 4.67
CA LEU A 47 -3.95 15.70 3.60
C LEU A 47 -4.96 14.62 4.03
N GLU A 48 -4.64 13.74 4.98
CA GLU A 48 -5.61 12.80 5.56
C GLU A 48 -6.83 13.54 6.13
N SER A 49 -6.63 14.74 6.68
CA SER A 49 -7.71 15.55 7.27
C SER A 49 -8.78 15.97 6.26
N ILE A 50 -8.44 16.04 4.97
CA ILE A 50 -9.37 16.39 3.89
C ILE A 50 -9.92 15.16 3.15
N ARG A 51 -9.66 13.94 3.66
CA ARG A 51 -10.20 12.66 3.19
C ARG A 51 -10.09 12.46 1.66
N PRO A 52 -8.86 12.37 1.12
CA PRO A 52 -8.66 12.09 -0.30
C PRO A 52 -9.25 10.73 -0.68
N ASP A 53 -9.81 10.62 -1.89
CA ASP A 53 -10.39 9.37 -2.38
C ASP A 53 -9.31 8.33 -2.71
N PHE A 54 -8.15 8.80 -3.17
CA PHE A 54 -6.92 8.03 -3.28
C PHE A 54 -5.68 8.94 -3.31
N VAL A 55 -4.51 8.35 -3.08
CA VAL A 55 -3.20 9.02 -3.19
C VAL A 55 -2.28 8.22 -4.11
N SER A 56 -1.31 8.89 -4.73
CA SER A 56 -0.29 8.24 -5.56
C SER A 56 1.12 8.55 -5.08
N VAL A 57 2.05 7.63 -5.37
CA VAL A 57 3.48 7.82 -5.16
C VAL A 57 4.21 7.64 -6.48
N THR A 58 4.95 8.66 -6.90
CA THR A 58 5.72 8.62 -8.14
C THR A 58 6.85 7.61 -8.12
N TYR A 59 7.20 7.10 -9.30
CA TYR A 59 8.22 6.08 -9.48
C TYR A 59 9.43 6.65 -10.22
N GLY A 60 10.60 6.60 -9.56
CA GLY A 60 11.83 7.09 -10.17
C GLY A 60 12.43 6.12 -11.18
N ALA A 61 12.96 6.65 -12.29
CA ALA A 61 13.52 5.87 -13.39
C ALA A 61 14.77 5.03 -13.03
N ASN A 62 15.46 5.34 -11.92
CA ASN A 62 16.75 4.75 -11.55
C ASN A 62 16.65 3.82 -10.32
N GLY A 63 17.48 2.78 -10.25
CA GLY A 63 17.46 1.74 -9.20
C GLY A 63 17.26 2.24 -7.77
N SER A 64 18.08 3.21 -7.31
CA SER A 64 17.96 3.74 -5.94
C SER A 64 16.69 4.55 -5.68
N THR A 65 16.03 5.07 -6.72
CA THR A 65 14.72 5.75 -6.59
C THR A 65 13.54 4.78 -6.60
N ARG A 66 13.73 3.56 -7.11
CA ARG A 66 12.71 2.50 -7.12
C ARG A 66 12.43 1.99 -5.71
N GLU A 67 13.48 1.64 -4.97
CA GLU A 67 13.38 1.20 -3.57
C GLU A 67 12.71 2.27 -2.68
N ARG A 68 13.03 3.55 -2.91
CA ARG A 68 12.40 4.66 -2.20
C ARG A 68 10.90 4.78 -2.51
N THR A 69 10.51 4.49 -3.75
CA THR A 69 9.10 4.47 -4.16
C THR A 69 8.37 3.34 -3.48
N ILE A 70 8.91 2.13 -3.54
CA ILE A 70 8.32 0.94 -2.91
C ILE A 70 8.13 1.20 -1.41
N ARG A 71 9.21 1.60 -0.71
CA ARG A 71 9.15 1.91 0.73
C ARG A 71 8.12 2.98 1.07
N ALA A 72 8.07 4.09 0.32
CA ALA A 72 7.11 5.15 0.57
C ALA A 72 5.67 4.67 0.35
N THR A 73 5.42 3.92 -0.73
CA THR A 73 4.10 3.37 -1.07
C THR A 73 3.64 2.35 -0.03
N GLU A 74 4.52 1.43 0.37
CA GLU A 74 4.27 0.44 1.43
C GLU A 74 3.97 1.12 2.76
N ARG A 75 4.77 2.13 3.14
CA ARG A 75 4.59 2.83 4.42
C ARG A 75 3.28 3.63 4.45
N ILE A 76 2.85 4.23 3.33
CA ILE A 76 1.52 4.85 3.23
C ILE A 76 0.44 3.79 3.33
N ALA A 77 0.51 2.73 2.54
CA ALA A 77 -0.49 1.66 2.51
C ALA A 77 -0.67 0.96 3.87
N THR A 78 0.41 0.77 4.62
CA THR A 78 0.40 0.07 5.92
C THR A 78 0.26 0.99 7.13
N GLY A 79 0.58 2.28 6.99
CA GLY A 79 0.57 3.28 8.07
C GLY A 79 -0.62 4.23 8.06
N THR A 80 -1.48 4.14 7.05
CA THR A 80 -2.66 4.98 6.85
C THR A 80 -3.85 4.15 6.36
N ASN A 81 -5.05 4.73 6.38
CA ASN A 81 -6.23 4.16 5.72
C ASN A 81 -6.41 4.68 4.28
N LEU A 82 -5.37 5.30 3.71
CA LEU A 82 -5.44 5.90 2.38
C LEU A 82 -5.37 4.83 1.30
N ARG A 83 -6.32 4.89 0.36
CA ARG A 83 -6.25 4.11 -0.87
C ARG A 83 -5.04 4.58 -1.67
N THR A 84 -4.01 3.74 -1.72
CA THR A 84 -2.70 4.10 -2.25
C THR A 84 -2.49 3.46 -3.62
N MET A 85 -1.99 4.25 -4.57
CA MET A 85 -1.59 3.82 -5.90
C MET A 85 -0.08 4.00 -6.09
N GLY A 86 0.63 2.90 -6.36
CA GLY A 86 2.04 2.95 -6.71
C GLY A 86 2.22 3.24 -8.19
N HIS A 87 3.13 4.15 -8.56
CA HIS A 87 3.54 4.25 -9.96
C HIS A 87 4.47 3.09 -10.32
N LEU A 88 4.51 2.73 -11.60
CA LEU A 88 5.46 1.79 -12.15
C LEU A 88 5.88 2.25 -13.55
N THR A 89 7.19 2.42 -13.76
CA THR A 89 7.75 2.70 -15.09
C THR A 89 8.38 1.46 -15.69
N CYS A 90 8.41 1.33 -17.03
CA CYS A 90 9.10 0.23 -17.72
C CYS A 90 10.48 0.60 -18.28
N VAL A 91 10.84 1.88 -18.27
CA VAL A 91 12.17 2.35 -18.69
C VAL A 91 13.29 1.74 -17.84
N SER A 92 14.39 1.39 -18.49
CA SER A 92 15.63 0.88 -17.85
C SER A 92 15.40 -0.33 -16.92
N GLN A 93 14.44 -1.19 -17.24
CA GLN A 93 14.07 -2.36 -16.43
C GLN A 93 13.85 -3.60 -17.30
N SER A 94 14.34 -4.74 -16.82
CA SER A 94 13.97 -6.04 -17.39
C SER A 94 12.54 -6.41 -17.00
N ARG A 95 11.93 -7.35 -17.74
CA ARG A 95 10.66 -7.95 -17.32
C ARG A 95 10.77 -8.60 -15.94
N ALA A 96 11.91 -9.17 -15.56
CA ALA A 96 12.10 -9.76 -14.24
C ALA A 96 12.02 -8.71 -13.12
N ASP A 97 12.62 -7.53 -13.32
CA ASP A 97 12.57 -6.42 -12.35
C ASP A 97 11.14 -5.90 -12.19
N LEU A 98 10.41 -5.78 -13.30
CA LEU A 98 9.00 -5.39 -13.30
C LEU A 98 8.15 -6.38 -12.52
N ARG A 99 8.32 -7.70 -12.73
CA ARG A 99 7.60 -8.73 -11.95
C ARG A 99 7.90 -8.64 -10.46
N ARG A 100 9.16 -8.46 -10.06
CA ARG A 100 9.52 -8.31 -8.65
C ARG A 100 8.85 -7.09 -8.03
N THR A 101 8.83 -5.97 -8.74
CA THR A 101 8.19 -4.74 -8.24
C THR A 101 6.67 -4.90 -8.11
N ILE A 102 6.02 -5.53 -9.09
CA ILE A 102 4.58 -5.85 -9.03
C ILE A 102 4.28 -6.80 -7.86
N GLY A 103 5.13 -7.81 -7.66
CA GLY A 103 5.05 -8.73 -6.52
C GLY A 103 5.22 -8.04 -5.17
N ALA A 104 6.13 -7.06 -5.07
CA ALA A 104 6.33 -6.25 -3.87
C ALA A 104 5.10 -5.38 -3.56
N TYR A 105 4.45 -4.80 -4.58
CA TYR A 105 3.17 -4.13 -4.37
C TYR A 105 2.08 -5.11 -3.90
N ALA A 106 1.97 -6.28 -4.53
CA ALA A 106 0.99 -7.29 -4.13
C ALA A 106 1.20 -7.79 -2.68
N SER A 107 2.45 -7.98 -2.26
CA SER A 107 2.77 -8.53 -0.93
C SER A 107 2.36 -7.63 0.23
N VAL A 108 2.19 -6.33 -0.02
CA VAL A 108 1.67 -5.35 0.97
C VAL A 108 0.20 -4.99 0.74
N GLY A 109 -0.50 -5.74 -0.14
CA GLY A 109 -1.92 -5.54 -0.42
C GLY A 109 -2.23 -4.33 -1.31
N LEU A 110 -1.25 -3.77 -2.03
CA LEU A 110 -1.52 -2.71 -3.01
C LEU A 110 -2.20 -3.30 -4.24
N GLN A 111 -3.39 -2.78 -4.53
CA GLN A 111 -4.22 -3.22 -5.65
C GLN A 111 -4.21 -2.21 -6.82
N HIS A 112 -3.60 -1.04 -6.66
CA HIS A 112 -3.67 0.05 -7.63
C HIS A 112 -2.28 0.39 -8.17
N ILE A 113 -2.11 0.35 -9.49
CA ILE A 113 -0.84 0.65 -10.15
C ILE A 113 -1.06 1.67 -11.28
N LEU A 114 -0.27 2.75 -11.30
CA LEU A 114 -0.20 3.65 -12.45
C LEU A 114 0.92 3.20 -13.39
N ALA A 115 0.56 2.64 -14.54
CA ALA A 115 1.50 2.15 -15.55
C ALA A 115 1.96 3.29 -16.48
N ILE A 116 3.27 3.56 -16.50
CA ILE A 116 3.88 4.65 -17.26
C ILE A 116 5.08 4.10 -18.04
N ARG A 117 5.39 4.68 -19.21
CA ARG A 117 6.62 4.31 -19.94
C ARG A 117 7.87 4.71 -19.13
N GLY A 118 7.87 5.93 -18.60
CA GLY A 118 8.97 6.55 -17.88
C GLY A 118 9.93 7.28 -18.82
N ASP A 119 10.58 8.30 -18.27
CA ASP A 119 11.56 9.12 -18.98
C ASP A 119 12.91 8.41 -19.11
N PRO A 120 13.65 8.63 -20.21
CA PRO A 120 14.96 8.02 -20.40
C PRO A 120 16.01 8.57 -19.42
N PRO A 121 17.10 7.82 -19.18
CA PRO A 121 18.27 8.35 -18.49
C PRO A 121 18.76 9.63 -19.19
N GLY A 122 18.86 10.74 -18.44
CA GLY A 122 19.18 12.06 -19.01
C GLY A 122 17.99 13.01 -19.13
N GLY A 123 16.76 12.52 -18.90
CA GLY A 123 15.55 13.33 -18.84
C GLY A 123 14.66 13.24 -20.09
N PRO A 124 13.54 13.97 -20.12
CA PRO A 124 12.49 13.81 -21.14
C PRO A 124 12.94 14.05 -22.59
N THR A 125 13.97 14.86 -22.79
CA THR A 125 14.51 15.22 -24.12
C THR A 125 15.56 14.24 -24.64
N ALA A 126 16.01 13.29 -23.82
CA ALA A 126 16.98 12.28 -24.25
C ALA A 126 16.28 11.19 -25.11
N PRO A 127 17.00 10.54 -26.04
CA PRO A 127 16.44 9.45 -26.83
C PRO A 127 15.96 8.30 -25.94
N TRP A 128 14.69 7.93 -26.09
CA TRP A 128 14.13 6.80 -25.34
C TRP A 128 14.60 5.48 -25.94
N GLN A 129 15.14 4.59 -25.12
CA GLN A 129 15.57 3.25 -25.52
C GLN A 129 15.00 2.21 -24.56
N ALA A 130 14.43 1.14 -25.12
CA ALA A 130 13.97 0.02 -24.33
C ALA A 130 15.18 -0.69 -23.69
N HIS A 131 15.00 -1.19 -22.48
CA HIS A 131 15.94 -2.14 -21.91
C HIS A 131 15.97 -3.40 -22.80
N PRO A 132 17.15 -4.04 -23.04
CA PRO A 132 17.26 -5.19 -23.94
C PRO A 132 16.29 -6.34 -23.62
N GLU A 133 16.02 -6.55 -22.34
CA GLU A 133 15.08 -7.54 -21.82
C GLU A 133 13.80 -6.93 -21.23
N GLY A 134 13.50 -5.68 -21.61
CA GLY A 134 12.41 -4.88 -21.05
C GLY A 134 11.15 -4.83 -21.91
N LEU A 135 10.29 -3.87 -21.59
CA LEU A 135 9.09 -3.53 -22.36
C LEU A 135 9.35 -2.27 -23.19
N ARG A 136 8.64 -2.14 -24.32
CA ARG A 136 8.82 -1.03 -25.28
C ARG A 136 7.96 0.18 -24.96
N ASN A 137 6.83 -0.01 -24.27
CA ASN A 137 5.86 1.05 -24.02
C ASN A 137 4.96 0.72 -22.82
N ALA A 138 4.13 1.69 -22.43
CA ALA A 138 3.19 1.53 -21.33
C ALA A 138 2.07 0.52 -21.62
N THR A 139 1.69 0.31 -22.89
CA THR A 139 0.65 -0.69 -23.26
C THR A 139 1.11 -2.10 -22.90
N GLU A 140 2.34 -2.47 -23.23
CA GLU A 140 2.92 -3.76 -22.83
C GLU A 140 3.05 -3.90 -21.30
N LEU A 141 3.25 -2.78 -20.59
CA LEU A 141 3.27 -2.79 -19.13
C LEU A 141 1.88 -3.06 -18.54
N VAL A 142 0.83 -2.49 -19.12
CA VAL A 142 -0.56 -2.79 -18.74
C VAL A 142 -0.87 -4.28 -18.93
N GLU A 143 -0.55 -4.84 -20.10
CA GLU A 143 -0.75 -6.27 -20.39
C GLU A 143 -0.01 -7.16 -19.38
N MET A 144 1.22 -6.77 -19.04
CA MET A 144 2.03 -7.49 -18.07
C MET A 144 1.42 -7.44 -16.66
N ILE A 145 1.01 -6.28 -16.18
CA ILE A 145 0.36 -6.15 -14.86
C ILE A 145 -0.94 -6.96 -14.82
N ALA A 146 -1.77 -6.85 -15.86
CA ALA A 146 -3.03 -7.59 -15.97
C ALA A 146 -2.83 -9.12 -15.99
N SER A 147 -1.70 -9.60 -16.52
CA SER A 147 -1.36 -11.03 -16.53
C SER A 147 -0.93 -11.58 -15.17
N LEU A 148 -0.65 -10.72 -14.19
CA LEU A 148 -0.06 -11.10 -12.90
C LEU A 148 -1.06 -11.03 -11.73
N GLY A 149 -2.27 -10.50 -11.93
CA GLY A 149 -3.31 -10.47 -10.92
C GLY A 149 -4.39 -9.42 -11.17
N ASP A 150 -5.35 -9.35 -10.25
CA ASP A 150 -6.52 -8.45 -10.32
C ASP A 150 -6.19 -7.02 -9.85
N PHE A 151 -5.24 -6.38 -10.53
CA PHE A 151 -4.89 -4.99 -10.26
C PHE A 151 -5.86 -4.01 -10.93
N CYS A 152 -6.17 -2.92 -10.25
CA CYS A 152 -6.78 -1.73 -10.84
C CYS A 152 -5.70 -0.86 -11.48
N ILE A 153 -5.56 -0.96 -12.81
CA ILE A 153 -4.48 -0.33 -13.58
C ILE A 153 -4.91 1.04 -14.09
N GLY A 154 -4.22 2.09 -13.67
CA GLY A 154 -4.30 3.42 -14.28
C GLY A 154 -3.20 3.62 -15.33
N VAL A 155 -3.37 4.59 -16.24
CA VAL A 155 -2.33 5.01 -17.19
C VAL A 155 -2.19 6.52 -17.30
N ALA A 156 -1.02 6.99 -17.71
CA ALA A 156 -0.83 8.41 -18.03
C ALA A 156 -1.51 8.79 -19.36
N ALA A 157 -1.99 10.03 -19.47
CA ALA A 157 -2.46 10.65 -20.71
C ALA A 157 -1.84 12.04 -20.89
N PHE A 158 -1.74 12.52 -22.13
CA PHE A 158 -1.12 13.82 -22.43
C PHE A 158 -2.14 14.68 -23.19
N PRO A 159 -2.62 15.77 -22.58
CA PRO A 159 -3.65 16.60 -23.19
C PRO A 159 -3.05 17.59 -24.21
N ASP A 160 -1.83 18.08 -23.96
CA ASP A 160 -1.09 18.90 -24.90
C ASP A 160 -0.41 18.02 -25.97
N VAL A 161 -0.44 18.47 -27.23
CA VAL A 161 0.12 17.73 -28.37
C VAL A 161 1.63 17.66 -28.24
N HIS A 162 2.19 16.44 -28.30
CA HIS A 162 3.64 16.26 -28.24
C HIS A 162 4.34 17.07 -29.36
N PRO A 163 5.24 18.02 -29.04
CA PRO A 163 5.79 18.98 -30.00
C PRO A 163 6.49 18.32 -31.21
N GLU A 164 7.13 17.17 -30.97
CA GLU A 164 7.88 16.44 -31.99
C GLU A 164 7.02 15.63 -32.97
N GLN A 165 5.80 15.23 -32.58
CA GLN A 165 5.01 14.26 -33.36
C GLN A 165 3.91 14.89 -34.21
N ARG A 166 3.52 16.15 -33.95
CA ARG A 166 2.53 16.95 -34.71
C ARG A 166 1.24 16.20 -35.06
N ASP A 167 0.86 15.20 -34.28
CA ASP A 167 -0.33 14.39 -34.48
C ASP A 167 -1.21 14.51 -33.24
N PRO A 168 -2.25 15.36 -33.25
CA PRO A 168 -3.12 15.58 -32.10
C PRO A 168 -3.96 14.35 -31.73
N ASP A 169 -4.13 13.40 -32.66
CA ASP A 169 -4.93 12.20 -32.45
C ASP A 169 -4.11 11.02 -31.93
N LEU A 170 -2.77 11.11 -31.98
CA LEU A 170 -1.89 10.04 -31.52
C LEU A 170 -2.11 9.73 -30.03
N ASP A 171 -2.18 10.76 -29.18
CA ASP A 171 -2.39 10.57 -27.74
C ASP A 171 -3.72 9.88 -27.44
N ALA A 172 -4.77 10.20 -28.18
CA ALA A 172 -6.06 9.52 -28.07
C ALA A 172 -5.95 8.05 -28.49
N ARG A 173 -5.33 7.74 -29.65
CA ARG A 173 -5.15 6.35 -30.11
C ARG A 173 -4.30 5.53 -29.14
N LEU A 174 -3.22 6.10 -28.60
CA LEU A 174 -2.38 5.44 -27.60
C LEU A 174 -3.15 5.19 -26.30
N LEU A 175 -3.99 6.14 -25.87
CA LEU A 175 -4.83 5.95 -24.70
C LEU A 175 -5.86 4.84 -24.90
N VAL A 176 -6.53 4.80 -26.05
CA VAL A 176 -7.46 3.73 -26.42
C VAL A 176 -6.75 2.37 -26.47
N ALA A 177 -5.54 2.31 -27.01
CA ALA A 177 -4.75 1.07 -27.01
C ALA A 177 -4.45 0.57 -25.59
N LYS A 178 -4.08 1.47 -24.67
CA LYS A 178 -3.88 1.13 -23.24
C LYS A 178 -5.16 0.69 -22.54
N ALA A 179 -6.29 1.33 -22.85
CA ALA A 179 -7.60 0.93 -22.34
C ALA A 179 -7.96 -0.50 -22.78
N ARG A 180 -7.77 -0.80 -24.08
CA ARG A 180 -7.98 -2.15 -24.64
C ARG A 180 -7.04 -3.20 -24.04
N ALA A 181 -5.84 -2.81 -23.63
CA ALA A 181 -4.88 -3.68 -22.94
C ALA A 181 -5.27 -3.99 -21.48
N GLY A 182 -6.25 -3.28 -20.90
CA GLY A 182 -6.75 -3.53 -19.55
C GLY A 182 -6.72 -2.34 -18.59
N ALA A 183 -6.26 -1.16 -19.02
CA ALA A 183 -6.30 0.03 -18.19
C ALA A 183 -7.75 0.45 -17.86
N LYS A 184 -7.99 0.83 -16.61
CA LYS A 184 -9.32 1.13 -16.06
C LYS A 184 -9.64 2.61 -15.98
N PHE A 185 -8.61 3.46 -15.91
CA PHE A 185 -8.73 4.91 -15.91
C PHE A 185 -7.42 5.55 -16.37
N ALA A 186 -7.46 6.85 -16.63
CA ALA A 186 -6.30 7.63 -17.00
C ALA A 186 -6.14 8.85 -16.11
N ILE A 187 -4.89 9.27 -15.88
CA ILE A 187 -4.55 10.56 -15.27
C ILE A 187 -3.75 11.35 -16.29
N THR A 188 -4.17 12.58 -16.57
CA THR A 188 -3.43 13.44 -17.51
C THR A 188 -2.17 14.00 -16.85
N GLN A 189 -1.12 14.23 -17.63
CA GLN A 189 -0.10 15.22 -17.28
C GLN A 189 -0.77 16.58 -16.99
N PHE A 190 -0.14 17.43 -16.17
CA PHE A 190 -0.62 18.79 -15.96
C PHE A 190 -0.65 19.62 -17.24
N PHE A 191 -1.57 20.57 -17.28
CA PHE A 191 -1.80 21.52 -18.37
C PHE A 191 -2.40 22.80 -17.77
N PHE A 192 -2.49 23.85 -18.57
CA PHE A 192 -2.96 25.16 -18.10
C PHE A 192 -4.15 25.73 -18.90
N ASP A 193 -4.52 25.09 -20.02
CA ASP A 193 -5.70 25.44 -20.80
C ASP A 193 -6.75 24.32 -20.70
N PRO A 194 -7.95 24.57 -20.14
CA PRO A 194 -8.99 23.54 -20.03
C PRO A 194 -9.39 22.92 -21.38
N ARG A 195 -9.21 23.64 -22.50
CA ARG A 195 -9.49 23.14 -23.85
C ARG A 195 -8.63 21.93 -24.21
N SER A 196 -7.36 21.89 -23.79
CA SER A 196 -6.48 20.73 -24.04
C SER A 196 -7.05 19.43 -23.48
N TYR A 197 -7.68 19.51 -22.29
CA TYR A 197 -8.36 18.36 -21.69
C TYR A 197 -9.65 17.99 -22.41
N VAL A 198 -10.52 18.97 -22.67
CA VAL A 198 -11.81 18.74 -23.35
C VAL A 198 -11.61 18.13 -24.73
N ASP A 199 -10.63 18.63 -25.49
CA ASP A 199 -10.29 18.11 -26.82
C ASP A 199 -9.75 16.68 -26.75
N LEU A 200 -8.89 16.36 -25.77
CA LEU A 200 -8.42 14.99 -25.56
C LEU A 200 -9.59 14.04 -25.26
N VAL A 201 -10.48 14.42 -24.35
CA VAL A 201 -11.66 13.61 -24.00
C VAL A 201 -12.53 13.40 -25.25
N ALA A 202 -12.80 14.45 -26.02
CA ALA A 202 -13.60 14.36 -27.25
C ALA A 202 -12.97 13.41 -28.28
N ARG A 203 -11.65 13.50 -28.51
CA ARG A 203 -10.92 12.60 -29.41
C ARG A 203 -10.97 11.14 -28.95
N VAL A 204 -10.88 10.88 -27.65
CA VAL A 204 -10.95 9.51 -27.10
C VAL A 204 -12.37 8.94 -27.22
N ARG A 205 -13.40 9.75 -26.97
CA ARG A 205 -14.81 9.34 -27.14
C ARG A 205 -15.15 9.09 -28.61
N ALA A 206 -14.60 9.85 -29.54
CA ALA A 206 -14.74 9.62 -30.98
C ALA A 206 -14.13 8.30 -31.48
N LEU A 207 -13.33 7.62 -30.64
CA LEU A 207 -12.75 6.29 -30.89
C LEU A 207 -13.50 5.17 -30.13
N ASP A 208 -14.74 5.42 -29.70
CA ASP A 208 -15.61 4.48 -28.99
C ASP A 208 -14.98 3.95 -27.69
N CYS A 209 -14.34 4.83 -26.92
CA CYS A 209 -13.70 4.47 -25.66
C CYS A 209 -14.16 5.37 -24.51
N ASP A 210 -14.81 4.76 -23.51
CA ASP A 210 -15.37 5.44 -22.34
C ASP A 210 -14.45 5.45 -21.11
N ILE A 211 -13.15 5.20 -21.28
CA ILE A 211 -12.20 5.22 -20.15
C ILE A 211 -12.32 6.57 -19.39
N PRO A 212 -12.46 6.56 -18.05
CA PRO A 212 -12.44 7.79 -17.25
C PRO A 212 -11.07 8.47 -17.33
N ILE A 213 -11.05 9.79 -17.53
CA ILE A 213 -9.82 10.58 -17.66
C ILE A 213 -9.84 11.66 -16.58
N ILE A 214 -8.98 11.52 -15.56
CA ILE A 214 -8.85 12.48 -14.46
C ILE A 214 -7.80 13.53 -14.87
N PRO A 215 -8.13 14.83 -14.90
CA PRO A 215 -7.15 15.88 -15.16
C PRO A 215 -6.16 16.04 -14.00
N GLY A 216 -4.88 16.13 -14.35
CA GLY A 216 -3.78 16.44 -13.44
C GLY A 216 -3.60 17.96 -13.26
N ILE A 217 -3.50 18.42 -12.02
CA ILE A 217 -3.44 19.83 -11.64
C ILE A 217 -2.14 20.10 -10.89
N GLN A 218 -1.32 21.02 -11.41
CA GLN A 218 -0.10 21.47 -10.78
C GLN A 218 -0.27 22.90 -10.26
N PRO A 219 -0.27 23.12 -8.93
CA PRO A 219 -0.23 24.46 -8.37
C PRO A 219 1.06 25.16 -8.76
N VAL A 220 0.93 26.40 -9.25
CA VAL A 220 2.06 27.26 -9.54
C VAL A 220 2.47 27.96 -8.25
N THR A 221 3.71 27.78 -7.83
CA THR A 221 4.23 28.43 -6.61
C THR A 221 5.46 29.30 -6.86
N SER A 222 5.97 29.33 -8.11
CA SER A 222 7.05 30.23 -8.51
C SER A 222 7.08 30.42 -10.03
N VAL A 223 7.57 31.59 -10.48
CA VAL A 223 7.78 31.90 -11.91
C VAL A 223 8.80 30.95 -12.55
N LYS A 224 9.91 30.66 -11.83
CA LYS A 224 10.97 29.75 -12.29
C LYS A 224 10.45 28.35 -12.62
N GLN A 225 9.48 27.85 -11.85
CA GLN A 225 8.88 26.54 -12.07
C GLN A 225 8.13 26.49 -13.41
N ILE A 226 7.47 27.58 -13.78
CA ILE A 226 6.74 27.73 -15.03
C ILE A 226 7.68 27.84 -16.23
N GLU A 227 8.73 28.65 -16.14
CA GLU A 227 9.75 28.76 -17.19
C GLU A 227 10.38 27.40 -17.48
N ARG A 228 10.74 26.68 -16.42
CA ARG A 228 11.26 25.30 -16.48
C ARG A 228 10.29 24.34 -17.16
N PHE A 229 8.99 24.46 -16.91
CA PHE A 229 7.99 23.59 -17.54
C PHE A 229 7.79 23.91 -19.01
N ALA A 230 7.78 25.19 -19.40
CA ALA A 230 7.72 25.58 -20.81
C ALA A 230 8.92 25.01 -21.59
N GLU A 231 10.13 25.07 -21.01
CA GLU A 231 11.34 24.50 -21.60
C GLU A 231 11.28 22.96 -21.76
N LEU A 232 10.74 22.25 -20.76
CA LEU A 232 10.76 20.78 -20.73
C LEU A 232 9.57 20.11 -21.44
N SER A 233 8.39 20.73 -21.41
CA SER A 233 7.16 20.18 -22.02
C SER A 233 7.00 20.58 -23.48
N GLY A 234 7.61 21.69 -23.90
CA GLY A 234 7.38 22.31 -25.21
C GLY A 234 5.94 22.80 -25.44
N ALA A 235 5.08 22.73 -24.42
CA ALA A 235 3.73 23.29 -24.45
C ALA A 235 3.76 24.78 -24.09
N ALA A 236 3.08 25.60 -24.88
CA ALA A 236 3.00 27.03 -24.61
C ALA A 236 2.08 27.30 -23.41
N LEU A 237 2.59 27.99 -22.40
CA LEU A 237 1.78 28.46 -21.28
C LEU A 237 0.79 29.53 -21.77
N PRO A 238 -0.43 29.61 -21.19
CA PRO A 238 -1.36 30.68 -21.48
C PRO A 238 -0.72 32.06 -21.24
N ALA A 239 -0.75 32.92 -22.25
CA ALA A 239 -0.13 34.24 -22.17
C ALA A 239 -0.66 35.10 -21.01
N ASP A 240 -1.94 34.95 -20.68
CA ASP A 240 -2.57 35.63 -19.55
C ASP A 240 -1.99 35.16 -18.19
N LEU A 241 -1.78 33.86 -18.01
CA LEU A 241 -1.15 33.31 -16.80
C LEU A 241 0.28 33.84 -16.65
N VAL A 242 1.05 33.80 -17.74
CA VAL A 242 2.42 34.33 -17.77
C VAL A 242 2.45 35.82 -17.41
N ALA A 243 1.55 36.62 -17.99
CA ALA A 243 1.46 38.05 -17.70
C ALA A 243 1.09 38.33 -16.22
N LYS A 244 0.09 37.62 -15.67
CA LYS A 244 -0.32 37.74 -14.27
C LYS A 244 0.82 37.43 -13.30
N LEU A 245 1.61 36.40 -13.58
CA LEU A 245 2.72 35.98 -12.73
C LEU A 245 3.93 36.92 -12.82
N HIS A 246 4.27 37.40 -14.02
CA HIS A 246 5.35 38.38 -14.16
C HIS A 246 5.03 39.70 -13.48
N ALA A 247 3.76 40.11 -13.44
CA ALA A 247 3.32 41.32 -12.74
C ALA A 247 3.60 41.28 -11.22
N VAL A 248 3.71 40.09 -10.62
CA VAL A 248 3.95 39.90 -9.18
C VAL A 248 5.24 39.13 -8.88
N GLN A 249 6.14 38.95 -9.85
CA GLN A 249 7.29 38.04 -9.76
C GLN A 249 8.25 38.30 -8.58
N ASP A 250 8.31 39.56 -8.11
CA ASP A 250 9.18 39.98 -7.02
C ASP A 250 8.54 39.78 -5.62
N ASP A 251 7.28 39.33 -5.57
CA ASP A 251 6.54 39.03 -4.35
C ASP A 251 6.11 37.54 -4.31
N PRO A 252 6.85 36.67 -3.60
CA PRO A 252 6.57 35.23 -3.55
C PRO A 252 5.19 34.87 -2.98
N GLU A 253 4.64 35.69 -2.07
CA GLU A 253 3.31 35.47 -1.52
C GLU A 253 2.26 35.72 -2.60
N GLN A 254 2.37 36.85 -3.31
CA GLN A 254 1.45 37.18 -4.41
C GLN A 254 1.57 36.21 -5.59
N VAL A 255 2.77 35.71 -5.92
CA VAL A 255 2.94 34.65 -6.92
C VAL A 255 2.16 33.40 -6.53
N THR A 256 2.19 33.03 -5.25
CA THR A 256 1.45 31.89 -4.72
C THR A 256 -0.06 32.12 -4.78
N GLU A 257 -0.53 33.32 -4.42
CA GLU A 257 -1.96 33.68 -4.51
C GLU A 257 -2.48 33.61 -5.95
N VAL A 258 -1.76 34.21 -6.91
CA VAL A 258 -2.11 34.16 -8.33
C VAL A 258 -2.12 32.73 -8.86
N GLY A 259 -1.15 31.91 -8.44
CA GLY A 259 -1.07 30.51 -8.80
C GLY A 259 -2.23 29.68 -8.23
N ILE A 260 -2.63 29.93 -6.98
CA ILE A 260 -3.80 29.28 -6.35
C ILE A 260 -5.09 29.68 -7.07
N ALA A 261 -5.32 30.98 -7.30
CA ALA A 261 -6.52 31.48 -7.96
C ALA A 261 -6.66 30.90 -9.37
N THR A 262 -5.57 30.87 -10.16
CA THR A 262 -5.60 30.29 -11.51
C THR A 262 -5.88 28.78 -11.47
N ALA A 263 -5.33 28.06 -10.50
CA ALA A 263 -5.59 26.63 -10.36
C ALA A 263 -7.04 26.36 -9.95
N VAL A 264 -7.66 27.19 -9.09
CA VAL A 264 -9.07 27.10 -8.73
C VAL A 264 -9.96 27.33 -9.96
N ASP A 265 -9.68 28.35 -10.77
CA ASP A 265 -10.42 28.62 -12.02
C ASP A 265 -10.33 27.44 -12.98
N LEU A 266 -9.14 26.90 -13.20
CA LEU A 266 -8.93 25.70 -14.03
C LEU A 266 -9.72 24.49 -13.48
N CYS A 267 -9.65 24.24 -12.18
CA CYS A 267 -10.39 23.15 -11.55
C CYS A 267 -11.91 23.30 -11.73
N ARG A 268 -12.43 24.52 -11.59
CA ARG A 268 -13.85 24.83 -11.78
C ARG A 268 -14.29 24.54 -13.20
N ASP A 269 -13.54 25.01 -14.19
CA ASP A 269 -13.84 24.81 -15.61
C ASP A 269 -13.81 23.32 -15.98
N LEU A 270 -12.85 22.57 -15.45
CA LEU A 270 -12.72 21.12 -15.70
C LEU A 270 -13.88 20.32 -15.09
N LEU A 271 -14.29 20.64 -13.86
CA LEU A 271 -15.45 19.99 -13.24
C LEU A 271 -16.75 20.36 -13.96
N ALA A 272 -16.91 21.62 -14.39
CA ALA A 272 -18.05 22.06 -15.20
C ALA A 272 -18.09 21.36 -16.56
N ALA A 273 -16.93 21.03 -17.14
CA ALA A 273 -16.81 20.23 -18.37
C ALA A 273 -17.04 18.71 -18.17
N GLY A 274 -17.34 18.26 -16.94
CA GLY A 274 -17.67 16.87 -16.65
C GLY A 274 -16.48 15.98 -16.29
N ALA A 275 -15.34 16.56 -15.88
CA ALA A 275 -14.24 15.76 -15.35
C ALA A 275 -14.71 14.90 -14.16
N PRO A 276 -14.35 13.60 -14.10
CA PRO A 276 -14.82 12.69 -13.04
C PRO A 276 -14.14 12.95 -11.68
N GLY A 277 -13.18 13.86 -11.62
CA GLY A 277 -12.37 14.17 -10.45
C GLY A 277 -11.21 15.08 -10.80
N LEU A 278 -10.34 15.34 -9.82
CA LEU A 278 -9.12 16.12 -9.96
C LEU A 278 -7.95 15.37 -9.29
N HIS A 279 -6.77 15.42 -9.92
CA HIS A 279 -5.55 14.84 -9.40
C HIS A 279 -4.49 15.91 -9.16
N TYR A 280 -4.14 16.18 -7.90
CA TYR A 280 -3.22 17.26 -7.54
C TYR A 280 -1.77 16.77 -7.41
N TYR A 281 -0.87 17.41 -8.15
CA TYR A 281 0.57 17.25 -7.98
C TYR A 281 1.05 18.08 -6.79
N THR A 282 1.39 17.42 -5.67
CA THR A 282 1.69 18.16 -4.42
C THR A 282 3.14 18.58 -4.28
N GLN A 283 4.07 17.88 -4.95
CA GLN A 283 5.52 18.01 -4.72
C GLN A 283 5.91 17.87 -3.23
N ASN A 284 5.19 17.03 -2.48
CA ASN A 284 5.33 16.86 -1.02
C ASN A 284 5.03 18.13 -0.21
N ARG A 285 4.31 19.09 -0.78
CA ARG A 285 3.84 20.32 -0.12
C ARG A 285 2.32 20.33 -0.09
N SER A 286 1.75 20.60 1.07
CA SER A 286 0.31 20.54 1.32
C SER A 286 -0.39 21.90 1.16
N LEU A 287 0.28 23.03 1.46
CA LEU A 287 -0.37 24.33 1.64
C LEU A 287 -1.18 24.79 0.42
N ALA A 288 -0.54 24.95 -0.75
CA ALA A 288 -1.22 25.47 -1.95
C ALA A 288 -2.35 24.53 -2.39
N THR A 289 -2.06 23.23 -2.44
CA THR A 289 -3.02 22.20 -2.81
C THR A 289 -4.23 22.13 -1.87
N ARG A 290 -4.02 22.25 -0.55
CA ARG A 290 -5.10 22.30 0.43
C ARG A 290 -5.97 23.54 0.27
N ARG A 291 -5.36 24.70 -0.02
CA ARG A 291 -6.10 25.94 -0.26
C ARG A 291 -6.96 25.87 -1.51
N ILE A 292 -6.39 25.37 -2.62
CA ILE A 292 -7.13 25.13 -3.87
C ILE A 292 -8.29 24.17 -3.61
N HIS A 293 -8.02 23.04 -2.96
CA HIS A 293 -9.05 22.04 -2.67
C HIS A 293 -10.16 22.60 -1.78
N GLN A 294 -9.80 23.24 -0.66
CA GLN A 294 -10.76 23.80 0.30
C GLN A 294 -11.64 24.86 -0.35
N GLN A 295 -11.04 25.82 -1.06
CA GLN A 295 -11.80 26.87 -1.75
C GLN A 295 -12.76 26.27 -2.78
N LEU A 296 -12.31 25.27 -3.55
CA LEU A 296 -13.15 24.63 -4.57
C LEU A 296 -14.33 23.87 -3.96
N ILE A 297 -14.12 23.08 -2.90
CA ILE A 297 -15.22 22.33 -2.28
C ILE A 297 -16.21 23.25 -1.57
N ASP A 298 -15.75 24.36 -0.98
CA ASP A 298 -16.61 25.36 -0.35
C ASP A 298 -17.45 26.10 -1.39
N GLU A 299 -16.84 26.54 -2.50
CA GLU A 299 -17.52 27.22 -3.61
C GLU A 299 -18.59 26.32 -4.27
N LEU A 300 -18.30 25.03 -4.42
CA LEU A 300 -19.19 24.08 -5.10
C LEU A 300 -20.12 23.31 -4.14
N GLY A 301 -20.02 23.54 -2.83
CA GLY A 301 -20.81 22.84 -1.81
C GLY A 301 -20.57 21.32 -1.78
N ILE A 302 -19.35 20.87 -2.08
CA ILE A 302 -18.99 19.45 -2.12
C ILE A 302 -18.61 18.98 -0.73
N ASP A 303 -19.39 18.06 -0.16
CA ASP A 303 -19.06 17.45 1.13
C ASP A 303 -18.13 16.24 0.94
N THR A 304 -16.84 16.43 1.23
CA THR A 304 -15.83 15.36 1.20
C THR A 304 -15.84 14.47 2.44
N SER A 305 -16.66 14.80 3.46
CA SER A 305 -16.89 13.90 4.60
C SER A 305 -17.73 12.68 4.23
N VAL A 306 -18.51 12.78 3.15
CA VAL A 306 -19.27 11.67 2.58
C VAL A 306 -18.36 10.88 1.62
N PRO A 307 -18.27 9.54 1.78
CA PRO A 307 -17.57 8.69 0.82
C PRO A 307 -18.09 8.94 -0.60
N ALA A 308 -17.18 9.03 -1.58
CA ALA A 308 -17.58 9.34 -2.95
C ALA A 308 -18.56 8.33 -3.56
N ALA A 309 -18.40 7.05 -3.23
CA ALA A 309 -19.31 5.98 -3.65
C ALA A 309 -20.46 5.83 -2.65
N ALA A 310 -21.68 5.68 -3.17
CA ALA A 310 -22.82 5.27 -2.38
C ALA A 310 -22.53 3.87 -1.80
N SER A 311 -22.49 3.77 -0.47
CA SER A 311 -22.57 2.47 0.19
C SER A 311 -23.87 1.79 -0.27
N GLU A 312 -23.80 0.53 -0.73
CA GLU A 312 -25.00 -0.30 -0.92
C GLU A 312 -25.82 -0.49 0.38
N ALA A 313 -25.32 0.00 1.53
CA ALA A 313 -26.11 0.13 2.74
C ALA A 313 -26.82 1.48 2.83
N ALA A 314 -28.14 1.42 2.59
CA ALA A 314 -29.19 2.38 2.99
C ALA A 314 -29.41 3.63 2.13
N LEU A 315 -30.23 3.48 1.08
CA LEU A 315 -31.08 4.57 0.60
C LEU A 315 -32.37 4.63 1.44
N PRO A 316 -32.66 5.73 2.17
CA PRO A 316 -33.97 5.94 2.74
C PRO A 316 -34.92 6.40 1.63
N VAL A 317 -35.93 5.59 1.31
CA VAL A 317 -37.01 5.98 0.41
C VAL A 317 -37.78 7.14 1.05
N ARG A 318 -37.47 8.38 0.66
CA ARG A 318 -38.31 9.55 0.95
C ARG A 318 -39.58 9.46 0.11
N ARG A 319 -40.72 9.19 0.76
CA ARG A 319 -42.04 9.50 0.19
C ARG A 319 -42.27 11.00 0.28
N LEU A 320 -42.35 11.67 -0.87
CA LEU A 320 -43.01 12.97 -0.99
C LEU A 320 -44.52 12.76 -0.78
N GLY A 321 -45.09 13.53 0.15
CA GLY A 321 -46.52 13.49 0.44
C GLY A 321 -47.34 14.23 -0.61
N SER A 322 -48.54 13.74 -0.88
CA SER A 322 -49.68 14.60 -1.15
C SER A 322 -50.89 14.06 -0.37
N ALA A 323 -51.62 14.99 0.23
CA ALA A 323 -52.69 14.76 1.17
C ALA A 323 -54.00 14.46 0.46
N VAL A 324 -54.73 13.41 0.87
CA VAL A 324 -56.20 13.36 0.84
C VAL A 324 -56.73 12.49 2.00
N ALA A 325 -57.79 13.01 2.61
CA ALA A 325 -58.66 12.54 3.69
C ALA A 325 -58.65 11.06 4.13
N ARG A 326 -58.70 10.85 5.45
CA ARG A 326 -59.14 9.60 6.10
C ARG A 326 -60.63 9.35 5.84
N PRO A 327 -61.00 8.12 5.47
CA PRO A 327 -62.11 7.47 6.18
C PRO A 327 -61.80 6.01 6.59
N GLU A 328 -62.39 5.69 7.73
CA GLU A 328 -62.85 4.40 8.28
C GLU A 328 -61.98 3.13 8.23
N ARG A 329 -61.88 2.49 9.41
CA ARG A 329 -61.27 1.18 9.62
C ARG A 329 -62.17 0.10 8.99
N HIS A 330 -61.62 -0.65 8.05
CA HIS A 330 -62.10 -1.99 7.70
C HIS A 330 -60.96 -2.98 7.92
N GLU A 331 -61.29 -4.12 8.53
CA GLU A 331 -60.38 -5.24 8.76
C GLU A 331 -59.71 -5.69 7.44
N PRO A 332 -58.42 -6.06 7.47
CA PRO A 332 -57.76 -6.55 6.27
C PRO A 332 -58.32 -7.92 5.88
N PRO A 333 -58.53 -8.19 4.58
CA PRO A 333 -58.94 -9.49 4.12
C PRO A 333 -57.78 -10.50 4.23
N VAL A 334 -58.14 -11.74 4.52
CA VAL A 334 -57.26 -12.91 4.53
C VAL A 334 -56.57 -13.04 3.17
N VAL A 335 -55.24 -12.87 3.14
CA VAL A 335 -54.42 -13.08 1.95
C VAL A 335 -54.15 -14.59 1.80
N PRO A 336 -54.44 -15.21 0.65
CA PRO A 336 -54.13 -16.62 0.44
C PRO A 336 -52.61 -16.84 0.41
N ALA A 337 -52.15 -17.92 1.04
CA ALA A 337 -50.76 -18.30 1.14
C ALA A 337 -50.09 -18.39 -0.25
N ARG A 338 -48.91 -17.78 -0.39
CA ARG A 338 -48.05 -17.94 -1.56
C ARG A 338 -47.64 -19.41 -1.71
N PRO A 339 -47.54 -19.96 -2.94
CA PRO A 339 -47.01 -21.30 -3.16
C PRO A 339 -45.57 -21.38 -2.64
N GLY A 340 -45.26 -22.46 -1.93
CA GLY A 340 -44.00 -22.65 -1.21
C GLY A 340 -42.78 -22.48 -2.11
N VAL A 341 -41.91 -21.53 -1.74
CA VAL A 341 -40.51 -21.55 -2.15
C VAL A 341 -39.90 -22.78 -1.49
N ALA A 342 -39.41 -23.73 -2.28
CA ALA A 342 -38.68 -24.87 -1.77
C ALA A 342 -37.55 -24.37 -0.87
N ALA A 343 -37.55 -24.80 0.39
CA ALA A 343 -36.51 -24.48 1.34
C ALA A 343 -35.18 -25.01 0.79
N VAL A 344 -34.32 -24.09 0.34
CA VAL A 344 -32.93 -24.41 0.08
C VAL A 344 -32.33 -24.76 1.43
N ALA A 345 -31.93 -26.02 1.62
CA ALA A 345 -31.27 -26.45 2.84
C ALA A 345 -30.04 -25.57 3.09
N HIS A 346 -30.07 -24.79 4.17
CA HIS A 346 -28.91 -24.06 4.64
C HIS A 346 -27.83 -25.10 5.01
N GLY A 347 -26.77 -25.17 4.20
CA GLY A 347 -25.72 -26.18 4.28
C GLY A 347 -24.79 -26.11 5.50
N ALA A 348 -25.16 -25.37 6.54
CA ALA A 348 -24.52 -25.49 7.84
C ALA A 348 -25.56 -26.05 8.81
N GLY A 349 -25.47 -27.35 9.08
CA GLY A 349 -26.15 -27.93 10.21
C GLY A 349 -25.72 -27.23 11.51
N PRO A 350 -26.50 -27.35 12.59
CA PRO A 350 -26.10 -26.80 13.89
C PRO A 350 -24.71 -27.33 14.25
N LEU A 351 -23.83 -26.44 14.71
CA LEU A 351 -22.53 -26.85 15.26
C LEU A 351 -22.79 -27.82 16.42
N GLU A 352 -22.21 -29.02 16.34
CA GLU A 352 -22.37 -30.06 17.37
C GLU A 352 -21.86 -29.60 18.76
N ARG A 353 -20.93 -28.64 18.77
CA ARG A 353 -20.44 -27.93 19.96
C ARG A 353 -20.03 -26.49 19.62
N PRO A 354 -19.95 -25.57 20.60
CA PRO A 354 -19.34 -24.26 20.40
C PRO A 354 -17.89 -24.38 19.90
N LEU A 355 -17.53 -23.55 18.91
CA LEU A 355 -16.17 -23.46 18.39
C LEU A 355 -15.31 -22.63 19.35
N THR A 356 -14.09 -23.09 19.59
CA THR A 356 -13.03 -22.33 20.25
C THR A 356 -12.30 -21.45 19.24
N LEU A 357 -11.52 -20.48 19.72
CA LEU A 357 -10.65 -19.68 18.83
C LEU A 357 -9.64 -20.56 18.08
N THR A 358 -9.19 -21.67 18.65
CA THR A 358 -8.30 -22.61 17.96
C THR A 358 -9.02 -23.40 16.88
N ASP A 359 -10.31 -23.72 17.07
CA ASP A 359 -11.13 -24.36 16.02
C ASP A 359 -11.33 -23.39 14.82
N ILE A 360 -11.39 -22.08 15.09
CA ILE A 360 -11.56 -21.03 14.07
C ILE A 360 -10.22 -20.65 13.44
N TRP A 361 -9.15 -20.62 14.24
CA TRP A 361 -7.82 -20.18 13.86
C TRP A 361 -6.75 -21.15 14.37
N PRO A 362 -6.50 -22.26 13.64
CA PRO A 362 -5.59 -23.32 14.05
C PRO A 362 -4.20 -22.88 14.53
N PRO A 363 -3.56 -21.83 13.95
CA PRO A 363 -2.26 -21.37 14.45
C PRO A 363 -2.26 -21.08 15.95
N TYR A 364 -3.36 -20.58 16.53
CA TYR A 364 -3.47 -20.30 17.97
C TYR A 364 -3.37 -21.52 18.88
N GLY A 365 -3.49 -22.73 18.33
CA GLY A 365 -3.25 -23.98 19.03
C GLY A 365 -1.79 -24.34 19.17
N LEU A 366 -0.87 -23.66 18.46
CA LEU A 366 0.55 -23.96 18.52
C LEU A 366 1.12 -23.63 19.91
N ARG A 367 1.81 -24.60 20.49
CA ARG A 367 2.66 -24.42 21.68
C ARG A 367 3.92 -25.25 21.55
N VAL A 368 5.08 -24.61 21.66
CA VAL A 368 6.40 -25.25 21.65
C VAL A 368 7.03 -25.09 23.03
N THR A 369 7.43 -26.18 23.66
CA THR A 369 8.08 -26.17 24.97
C THR A 369 9.44 -26.86 24.93
N ALA A 370 10.46 -26.24 25.54
CA ALA A 370 11.81 -26.78 25.68
C ALA A 370 12.31 -26.49 27.10
N GLY A 371 12.20 -27.46 28.02
CA GLY A 371 12.49 -27.25 29.43
C GLY A 371 11.58 -26.18 30.06
N ASP A 372 12.16 -25.10 30.58
CA ASP A 372 11.45 -23.95 31.16
C ASP A 372 11.05 -22.87 30.13
N LEU A 373 11.37 -23.09 28.85
CA LEU A 373 11.06 -22.21 27.74
C LEU A 373 9.73 -22.61 27.08
N GLU A 374 8.87 -21.62 26.83
CA GLU A 374 7.63 -21.77 26.07
C GLU A 374 7.56 -20.72 24.95
N LEU A 375 7.20 -21.16 23.74
CA LEU A 375 6.87 -20.33 22.60
C LEU A 375 5.44 -20.63 22.15
N ARG A 376 4.62 -19.60 22.00
CA ARG A 376 3.28 -19.71 21.42
C ARG A 376 2.92 -18.45 20.67
N PRO A 377 1.98 -18.47 19.71
CA PRO A 377 1.54 -17.27 19.01
C PRO A 377 1.15 -16.16 19.99
N VAL A 378 1.57 -14.95 19.66
CA VAL A 378 1.20 -13.74 20.38
C VAL A 378 -0.31 -13.50 20.25
N ARG A 379 -0.91 -13.02 21.34
CA ARG A 379 -2.32 -12.61 21.40
C ARG A 379 -2.42 -11.20 21.97
N GLU A 380 -3.56 -10.56 21.76
CA GLU A 380 -3.85 -9.22 22.29
C GLU A 380 -3.69 -9.17 23.81
N SER A 381 -3.99 -10.28 24.50
CA SER A 381 -3.80 -10.43 25.95
C SER A 381 -2.33 -10.36 26.40
N ASP A 382 -1.37 -10.60 25.51
CA ASP A 382 0.06 -10.51 25.82
C ASP A 382 0.59 -9.07 25.71
N ALA A 383 -0.16 -8.16 25.07
CA ALA A 383 0.30 -6.81 24.80
C ALA A 383 0.75 -6.04 26.06
N PRO A 384 0.04 -6.07 27.21
CA PRO A 384 0.47 -5.35 28.40
C PRO A 384 1.83 -5.83 28.95
N GLU A 385 2.08 -7.14 28.96
CA GLU A 385 3.33 -7.72 29.49
C GLU A 385 4.51 -7.44 28.54
N LEU A 386 4.27 -7.56 27.22
CA LEU A 386 5.25 -7.21 26.19
C LEU A 386 5.60 -5.72 26.24
N LEU A 387 4.61 -4.83 26.31
CA LEU A 387 4.84 -3.39 26.42
C LEU A 387 5.61 -3.01 27.70
N GLY A 388 5.30 -3.68 28.82
CA GLY A 388 6.08 -3.54 30.05
C GLY A 388 7.55 -3.90 29.84
N LEU A 389 7.82 -5.01 29.16
CA LEU A 389 9.17 -5.43 28.81
C LEU A 389 9.87 -4.45 27.86
N VAL A 390 9.15 -3.90 26.86
CA VAL A 390 9.72 -2.89 25.96
C VAL A 390 10.08 -1.61 26.72
N ALA A 391 9.23 -1.19 27.67
CA ALA A 391 9.46 0.00 28.49
C ALA A 391 10.69 -0.14 29.40
N GLU A 392 11.00 -1.36 29.87
CA GLU A 392 12.24 -1.66 30.61
C GLU A 392 13.50 -1.58 29.72
N GLY A 393 13.33 -1.69 28.40
CA GLY A 393 14.40 -1.60 27.40
C GLY A 393 14.68 -2.91 26.69
N VAL A 394 14.90 -2.82 25.38
CA VAL A 394 15.20 -3.97 24.48
C VAL A 394 16.64 -3.91 23.97
N HIS A 395 17.24 -2.72 23.91
CA HIS A 395 18.61 -2.49 23.48
C HIS A 395 19.14 -1.17 24.09
N PRO A 396 20.47 -0.94 24.09
CA PRO A 396 21.05 0.35 24.47
C PRO A 396 20.42 1.51 23.68
N ARG A 397 20.13 2.64 24.36
CA ARG A 397 19.39 3.78 23.79
C ARG A 397 20.13 4.47 22.63
N ASP A 398 21.45 4.35 22.59
CA ASP A 398 22.35 4.92 21.58
C ASP A 398 22.50 4.04 20.33
N ARG A 399 21.83 2.89 20.28
CA ARG A 399 21.92 1.94 19.16
C ARG A 399 20.53 1.59 18.64
N MET A 400 20.43 1.31 17.34
CA MET A 400 19.22 0.77 16.72
C MET A 400 19.53 -0.55 16.02
N PRO A 401 19.35 -1.71 16.68
CA PRO A 401 19.68 -3.00 16.11
C PRO A 401 18.62 -3.52 15.11
N PHE A 402 17.51 -2.80 14.95
CA PHE A 402 16.40 -3.15 14.08
C PHE A 402 16.39 -2.30 12.81
N LEU A 403 15.82 -2.84 11.74
CA LEU A 403 15.67 -2.09 10.48
C LEU A 403 14.73 -0.90 10.67
N PHE A 404 13.67 -1.09 11.44
CA PHE A 404 12.70 -0.05 11.79
C PHE A 404 12.87 0.36 13.26
N PRO A 405 12.89 1.66 13.59
CA PRO A 405 13.10 2.15 14.94
C PRO A 405 11.84 2.07 15.81
N TRP A 406 11.16 0.92 15.83
CA TRP A 406 9.86 0.75 16.50
C TRP A 406 9.93 0.97 18.02
N THR A 407 11.09 0.71 18.65
CA THR A 407 11.35 0.98 20.07
C THR A 407 11.48 2.48 20.40
N GLN A 408 11.63 3.34 19.39
CA GLN A 408 11.71 4.79 19.53
C GLN A 408 10.38 5.50 19.25
N ALA A 409 9.30 4.75 18.97
CA ALA A 409 7.98 5.35 18.81
C ALA A 409 7.58 6.15 20.07
N PRO A 410 6.84 7.27 19.94
CA PRO A 410 6.36 8.01 21.10
C PRO A 410 5.60 7.10 22.06
N ALA A 411 5.82 7.27 23.37
CA ALA A 411 5.24 6.39 24.38
C ALA A 411 3.70 6.32 24.33
N ALA A 412 3.04 7.40 23.89
CA ALA A 412 1.59 7.45 23.70
C ALA A 412 1.09 6.60 22.50
N GLU A 413 1.93 6.38 21.50
CA GLU A 413 1.59 5.64 20.27
C GLU A 413 1.95 4.15 20.38
N LEU A 414 2.98 3.83 21.17
CA LEU A 414 3.52 2.47 21.29
C LEU A 414 2.46 1.40 21.61
N PRO A 415 1.47 1.62 22.51
CA PRO A 415 0.43 0.62 22.78
C PRO A 415 -0.44 0.29 21.57
N ALA A 416 -0.87 1.32 20.82
CA ALA A 416 -1.69 1.14 19.63
C ALA A 416 -0.89 0.44 18.52
N ASN A 417 0.37 0.85 18.32
CA ASN A 417 1.28 0.23 17.37
C ASN A 417 1.50 -1.27 17.67
N TYR A 418 1.61 -1.64 18.94
CA TYR A 418 1.77 -3.03 19.36
C TYR A 418 0.53 -3.88 19.08
N LEU A 419 -0.66 -3.37 19.42
CA LEU A 419 -1.90 -4.09 19.11
C LEU A 419 -2.12 -4.22 17.60
N GLN A 420 -1.78 -3.19 16.82
CA GLN A 420 -1.82 -3.28 15.35
C GLN A 420 -0.83 -4.31 14.81
N TRP A 421 0.37 -4.40 15.37
CA TRP A 421 1.34 -5.44 14.99
C TRP A 421 0.82 -6.84 15.31
N ILE A 422 0.25 -7.06 16.51
CA ILE A 422 -0.40 -8.33 16.88
C ILE A 422 -1.53 -8.67 15.91
N ALA A 423 -2.42 -7.71 15.61
CA ALA A 423 -3.52 -7.92 14.67
C ALA A 423 -3.01 -8.31 13.26
N ARG A 424 -1.91 -7.69 12.81
CA ARG A 424 -1.27 -8.03 11.52
C ARG A 424 -0.81 -9.48 11.44
N THR A 425 -0.35 -10.08 12.54
CA THR A 425 0.03 -11.50 12.56
C THR A 425 -1.12 -12.41 12.15
N VAL A 426 -2.35 -12.06 12.52
CA VAL A 426 -3.56 -12.80 12.15
C VAL A 426 -3.94 -12.49 10.71
N THR A 427 -4.00 -11.20 10.34
CA THR A 427 -4.51 -10.80 9.02
C THR A 427 -3.57 -11.11 7.87
N GLU A 428 -2.26 -11.17 8.11
CA GLU A 428 -1.26 -11.52 7.10
C GLU A 428 -1.01 -13.02 6.99
N THR A 429 -1.39 -13.80 8.00
CA THR A 429 -1.26 -15.26 7.95
C THR A 429 -2.32 -15.84 7.02
N SER A 430 -1.89 -16.66 6.07
CA SER A 430 -2.77 -17.34 5.11
C SER A 430 -2.23 -18.75 4.84
N ARG A 431 -2.90 -19.51 3.96
CA ARG A 431 -2.43 -20.84 3.57
C ARG A 431 -0.95 -20.80 3.10
N SER A 432 -0.63 -19.91 2.17
CA SER A 432 0.72 -19.79 1.60
C SER A 432 1.64 -18.82 2.35
N ARG A 433 1.13 -18.05 3.31
CA ARG A 433 1.93 -17.07 4.09
C ARG A 433 2.00 -17.45 5.56
N LEU A 434 3.18 -17.89 5.99
CA LEU A 434 3.49 -18.13 7.40
C LEU A 434 3.86 -16.80 8.06
N ASN A 435 3.15 -16.39 9.11
CA ASN A 435 3.54 -15.25 9.94
C ASN A 435 3.33 -15.59 11.42
N LEU A 436 4.27 -16.35 11.98
CA LEU A 436 4.23 -16.75 13.38
C LEU A 436 5.12 -15.83 14.21
N GLN A 437 4.49 -14.91 14.92
CA GLN A 437 5.14 -14.16 16.00
C GLN A 437 4.86 -14.86 17.33
N LEU A 438 5.88 -15.50 17.88
CA LEU A 438 5.76 -16.31 19.08
C LEU A 438 6.20 -15.50 20.29
N VAL A 439 5.29 -15.26 21.24
CA VAL A 439 5.69 -14.75 22.55
C VAL A 439 6.53 -15.80 23.25
N VAL A 440 7.70 -15.38 23.74
CA VAL A 440 8.67 -16.24 24.42
C VAL A 440 8.49 -16.07 25.92
N ARG A 441 8.21 -17.15 26.63
CA ARG A 441 8.11 -17.20 28.09
C ARG A 441 9.19 -18.08 28.68
N LEU A 442 9.79 -17.64 29.79
CA LEU A 442 10.76 -18.39 30.57
C LEU A 442 10.23 -18.52 32.00
N GLY A 443 9.92 -19.74 32.45
CA GLY A 443 9.27 -19.96 33.75
C GLY A 443 7.95 -19.18 33.90
N GLY A 444 7.19 -19.07 32.81
CA GLY A 444 5.91 -18.35 32.74
C GLY A 444 6.01 -16.83 32.50
N ARG A 445 7.19 -16.22 32.60
CA ARG A 445 7.40 -14.77 32.40
C ARG A 445 7.75 -14.44 30.96
N VAL A 446 7.16 -13.40 30.37
CA VAL A 446 7.54 -12.93 29.03
C VAL A 446 8.97 -12.38 29.03
N VAL A 447 9.77 -12.86 28.08
CA VAL A 447 11.17 -12.46 27.89
C VAL A 447 11.45 -11.87 26.51
N GLY A 448 10.54 -12.04 25.55
CA GLY A 448 10.63 -11.43 24.22
C GLY A 448 9.73 -12.10 23.18
N VAL A 449 10.10 -11.99 21.91
CA VAL A 449 9.38 -12.55 20.77
C VAL A 449 10.35 -13.24 19.81
N GLN A 450 9.95 -14.40 19.30
CA GLN A 450 10.63 -15.15 18.23
C GLN A 450 9.68 -15.26 17.04
N GLY A 451 10.12 -14.74 15.88
CA GLY A 451 9.39 -14.79 14.63
C GLY A 451 9.81 -15.98 13.75
N LEU A 452 8.86 -16.51 12.98
CA LEU A 452 9.06 -17.41 11.85
C LEU A 452 8.10 -16.97 10.74
N GLU A 453 8.65 -16.41 9.67
CA GLU A 453 7.87 -15.71 8.63
C GLU A 453 8.26 -16.20 7.24
N GLY A 454 7.30 -16.46 6.35
CA GLY A 454 7.59 -16.93 5.01
C GLY A 454 6.46 -16.63 4.04
N ALA A 455 6.82 -16.39 2.78
CA ALA A 455 5.88 -16.30 1.67
C ALA A 455 5.97 -17.57 0.82
N ASP A 456 4.86 -17.95 0.21
CA ASP A 456 4.72 -19.15 -0.62
C ASP A 456 5.23 -20.43 0.06
N VAL A 457 5.01 -20.55 1.38
CA VAL A 457 5.58 -21.62 2.21
C VAL A 457 5.07 -23.01 1.86
N ASP A 458 3.86 -23.08 1.30
CA ASP A 458 3.25 -24.30 0.78
C ASP A 458 4.03 -24.90 -0.39
N THR A 459 4.74 -24.04 -1.14
CA THR A 459 5.55 -24.43 -2.31
C THR A 459 7.05 -24.34 -2.07
N LEU A 460 7.57 -23.19 -1.61
CA LEU A 460 8.99 -22.94 -1.42
C LEU A 460 9.55 -23.68 -0.22
N ARG A 461 8.71 -23.97 0.78
CA ARG A 461 9.12 -24.62 2.04
C ARG A 461 10.25 -23.87 2.74
N THR A 462 10.26 -22.54 2.63
CA THR A 462 11.25 -21.66 3.27
C THR A 462 10.61 -20.65 4.22
N ALA A 463 11.36 -20.20 5.21
CA ALA A 463 10.95 -19.13 6.12
C ALA A 463 12.18 -18.36 6.64
N GLU A 464 11.97 -17.17 7.18
CA GLU A 464 12.97 -16.34 7.85
C GLU A 464 12.69 -16.28 9.34
N THR A 465 13.75 -16.29 10.14
CA THR A 465 13.68 -16.10 11.59
C THR A 465 14.12 -14.70 12.01
N GLY A 466 13.25 -14.03 12.77
CA GLY A 466 13.50 -12.76 13.43
C GLY A 466 13.31 -12.88 14.94
N SER A 467 13.85 -11.97 15.74
CA SER A 467 13.61 -12.00 17.19
C SER A 467 14.05 -10.75 17.93
N TRP A 468 13.49 -10.53 19.11
CA TRP A 468 14.02 -9.61 20.11
C TRP A 468 13.79 -10.15 21.53
N LEU A 469 14.65 -9.74 22.47
CA LEU A 469 14.55 -10.04 23.89
C LEU A 469 14.67 -8.75 24.69
N GLY A 470 13.99 -8.66 25.84
CA GLY A 470 14.24 -7.59 26.79
C GLY A 470 15.71 -7.55 27.20
N GLN A 471 16.27 -6.35 27.33
CA GLN A 471 17.72 -6.16 27.49
C GLN A 471 18.26 -6.88 28.72
N ARG A 472 17.48 -6.96 29.81
CA ARG A 472 17.86 -7.68 31.04
C ARG A 472 18.08 -9.19 30.84
N PHE A 473 17.58 -9.76 29.75
CA PHE A 473 17.69 -11.19 29.41
C PHE A 473 18.81 -11.48 28.40
N HIS A 474 19.55 -10.47 27.94
CA HIS A 474 20.66 -10.66 27.00
C HIS A 474 21.82 -11.40 27.68
N GLY A 475 22.58 -12.18 26.89
CA GLY A 475 23.76 -12.90 27.38
C GLY A 475 23.47 -14.19 28.18
N GLN A 476 22.20 -14.52 28.43
CA GLN A 476 21.79 -15.69 29.23
C GLN A 476 21.52 -16.97 28.39
N GLY A 477 21.87 -16.97 27.11
CA GLY A 477 21.63 -18.11 26.20
C GLY A 477 20.18 -18.28 25.70
N ILE A 478 19.23 -17.51 26.23
CA ILE A 478 17.79 -17.57 25.87
C ILE A 478 17.58 -17.40 24.36
N GLY A 479 18.28 -16.45 23.73
CA GLY A 479 18.15 -16.20 22.29
C GLY A 479 18.55 -17.39 21.42
N THR A 480 19.55 -18.16 21.85
CA THR A 480 19.93 -19.41 21.17
C THR A 480 18.87 -20.48 21.38
N ARG A 481 18.40 -20.69 22.63
CA ARG A 481 17.38 -21.70 22.95
C ARG A 481 16.08 -21.49 22.17
N MET A 482 15.56 -20.26 22.13
CA MET A 482 14.32 -19.96 21.39
C MET A 482 14.48 -20.09 19.87
N ARG A 483 15.66 -19.76 19.33
CA ARG A 483 15.94 -19.92 17.90
C ARG A 483 16.09 -21.39 17.52
N GLN A 484 16.72 -22.21 18.38
CA GLN A 484 16.77 -23.66 18.19
C GLN A 484 15.37 -24.27 18.20
N ALA A 485 14.53 -23.90 19.18
CA ALA A 485 13.17 -24.40 19.27
C ALA A 485 12.32 -24.08 18.03
N VAL A 486 12.42 -22.85 17.50
CA VAL A 486 11.66 -22.48 16.29
C VAL A 486 12.21 -23.12 15.01
N CYS A 487 13.52 -23.38 14.93
CA CYS A 487 14.12 -24.09 13.78
C CYS A 487 13.76 -25.59 13.81
N GLU A 488 13.70 -26.19 14.99
CA GLU A 488 13.23 -27.57 15.17
C GLU A 488 11.74 -27.70 14.79
N LEU A 489 10.90 -26.74 15.21
CA LEU A 489 9.52 -26.61 14.70
C LEU A 489 9.49 -26.52 13.16
N ALA A 490 10.29 -25.64 12.57
CA ALA A 490 10.33 -25.42 11.12
C ALA A 490 10.70 -26.69 10.35
N PHE A 491 11.78 -27.37 10.72
CA PHE A 491 12.28 -28.52 9.98
C PHE A 491 11.48 -29.79 10.29
N ASP A 492 11.32 -30.12 11.57
CA ASP A 492 10.81 -31.45 11.95
C ASP A 492 9.29 -31.51 11.95
N HIS A 493 8.64 -30.39 12.28
CA HIS A 493 7.19 -30.34 12.44
C HIS A 493 6.49 -29.66 11.28
N LEU A 494 7.10 -28.71 10.58
CA LEU A 494 6.50 -28.05 9.41
C LEU A 494 7.07 -28.55 8.07
N GLY A 495 8.17 -29.30 8.08
CA GLY A 495 8.78 -29.84 6.86
C GLY A 495 9.36 -28.75 5.95
N LEU A 496 9.84 -27.65 6.54
CA LEU A 496 10.60 -26.64 5.79
C LEU A 496 11.96 -27.22 5.38
N THR A 497 12.50 -26.76 4.27
CA THR A 497 13.77 -27.23 3.70
C THR A 497 14.91 -26.24 3.91
N GLU A 498 14.58 -24.97 4.15
CA GLU A 498 15.54 -23.90 4.37
C GLU A 498 14.94 -22.85 5.31
N VAL A 499 15.75 -22.35 6.25
CA VAL A 499 15.39 -21.19 7.07
C VAL A 499 16.47 -20.12 6.94
N THR A 500 16.07 -18.89 6.67
CA THR A 500 16.97 -17.74 6.56
C THR A 500 16.94 -16.88 7.83
N SER A 501 17.89 -15.96 7.94
CA SER A 501 17.88 -14.91 8.94
C SER A 501 18.73 -13.71 8.48
N GLY A 502 18.52 -12.55 9.10
CA GLY A 502 19.31 -11.36 8.85
C GLY A 502 19.68 -10.64 10.14
N ALA A 503 20.93 -10.20 10.25
CA ALA A 503 21.35 -9.30 11.33
C ALA A 503 22.35 -8.27 10.81
N PHE A 504 22.27 -7.04 11.32
CA PHE A 504 23.23 -6.00 10.95
C PHE A 504 24.64 -6.39 11.39
N VAL A 505 25.64 -6.03 10.57
CA VAL A 505 27.04 -6.38 10.80
C VAL A 505 27.59 -5.80 12.11
N ASP A 506 26.97 -4.73 12.62
CA ASP A 506 27.27 -4.09 13.90
C ASP A 506 26.46 -4.66 15.08
N ASN A 507 25.67 -5.71 14.85
CA ASN A 507 24.98 -6.50 15.88
C ASN A 507 25.63 -7.90 16.04
N PRO A 508 26.82 -7.98 16.65
CA PRO A 508 27.53 -9.25 16.81
C PRO A 508 26.79 -10.26 17.70
N ALA A 509 25.94 -9.77 18.61
CA ALA A 509 25.15 -10.64 19.50
C ALA A 509 24.14 -11.48 18.71
N SER A 510 23.37 -10.85 17.81
CA SER A 510 22.41 -11.56 16.97
C SER A 510 23.11 -12.51 15.99
N LEU A 511 24.23 -12.09 15.40
CA LEU A 511 25.05 -12.96 14.53
C LEU A 511 25.60 -14.18 15.28
N SER A 512 26.01 -14.00 16.53
CA SER A 512 26.49 -15.10 17.38
C SER A 512 25.38 -16.09 17.69
N VAL A 513 24.15 -15.63 17.94
CA VAL A 513 23.00 -16.51 18.12
C VAL A 513 22.80 -17.39 16.89
N SER A 514 22.67 -16.80 15.69
CA SER A 514 22.44 -17.58 14.48
C SER A 514 23.58 -18.57 14.19
N ARG A 515 24.84 -18.17 14.36
CA ARG A 515 25.98 -19.09 14.17
C ARG A 515 25.96 -20.27 15.14
N LYS A 516 25.54 -20.07 16.39
CA LYS A 516 25.39 -21.17 17.37
C LYS A 516 24.30 -22.16 16.99
N VAL A 517 23.30 -21.72 16.21
CA VAL A 517 22.21 -22.57 15.70
C VAL A 517 22.63 -23.29 14.39
N GLY A 518 23.78 -22.95 13.82
CA GLY A 518 24.32 -23.57 12.61
C GLY A 518 24.12 -22.77 11.32
N TYR A 519 23.55 -21.56 11.40
CA TYR A 519 23.40 -20.70 10.22
C TYR A 519 24.75 -20.37 9.59
N ALA A 520 24.83 -20.50 8.26
CA ALA A 520 25.96 -20.07 7.45
C ALA A 520 25.73 -18.69 6.83
N ASP A 521 26.82 -17.98 6.51
CA ASP A 521 26.75 -16.69 5.81
C ASP A 521 26.23 -16.87 4.37
N ASN A 522 25.18 -16.13 3.99
CA ASN A 522 24.53 -16.17 2.67
C ASN A 522 24.52 -14.80 1.99
N GLY A 523 25.62 -14.07 2.10
CA GLY A 523 25.79 -12.75 1.48
C GLY A 523 25.45 -11.56 2.38
N THR A 524 25.46 -10.38 1.80
CA THR A 524 25.21 -9.11 2.50
C THR A 524 24.31 -8.21 1.68
N GLU A 525 23.40 -7.51 2.35
CA GLU A 525 22.50 -6.54 1.74
C GLU A 525 22.67 -5.18 2.43
N ARG A 526 22.57 -4.10 1.65
CA ARG A 526 22.66 -2.72 2.17
C ARG A 526 21.28 -2.22 2.56
N PHE A 527 21.19 -1.62 3.74
CA PHE A 527 19.98 -1.00 4.24
C PHE A 527 20.29 0.40 4.78
N ASN A 528 19.30 1.29 4.73
CA ASN A 528 19.34 2.54 5.49
C ASN A 528 18.54 2.36 6.78
N ARG A 529 19.24 2.45 7.92
CA ARG A 529 18.64 2.60 9.27
C ARG A 529 18.60 4.07 9.66
N ALA A 530 17.99 4.37 10.81
CA ALA A 530 17.92 5.72 11.36
C ALA A 530 19.30 6.39 11.56
N ASP A 531 20.35 5.60 11.78
CA ASP A 531 21.74 6.03 11.97
C ASP A 531 22.56 6.07 10.66
N GLY A 532 21.95 5.76 9.52
CA GLY A 532 22.55 5.84 8.18
C GLY A 532 22.65 4.49 7.45
N PRO A 533 23.39 4.45 6.33
CA PRO A 533 23.62 3.23 5.57
C PRO A 533 24.41 2.20 6.39
N THR A 534 23.91 0.97 6.41
CA THR A 534 24.51 -0.16 7.11
C THR A 534 24.38 -1.43 6.27
N LEU A 535 25.07 -2.49 6.68
CA LEU A 535 25.03 -3.79 6.04
C LEU A 535 24.30 -4.78 6.94
N GLN A 536 23.36 -5.52 6.37
CA GLN A 536 22.81 -6.73 7.00
C GLN A 536 23.52 -7.95 6.42
N ARG A 537 24.07 -8.78 7.30
CA ARG A 537 24.52 -10.12 6.93
C ARG A 537 23.29 -11.00 6.77
N LYS A 538 23.15 -11.61 5.59
CA LYS A 538 22.15 -12.65 5.34
C LYS A 538 22.71 -14.00 5.73
N LEU A 539 21.86 -14.85 6.24
CA LEU A 539 22.20 -16.13 6.83
C LEU A 539 21.21 -17.18 6.34
N VAL A 540 21.69 -18.42 6.17
CA VAL A 540 20.89 -19.56 5.73
C VAL A 540 21.18 -20.78 6.60
N LEU A 541 20.15 -21.57 6.86
CA LEU A 541 20.20 -22.80 7.64
C LEU A 541 19.45 -23.89 6.88
N THR A 542 20.07 -25.05 6.76
CA THR A 542 19.47 -26.28 6.24
C THR A 542 19.31 -27.31 7.36
N PRO A 543 18.43 -28.32 7.22
CA PRO A 543 18.27 -29.39 8.21
C PRO A 543 19.59 -30.07 8.60
N ASP A 544 20.48 -30.32 7.64
CA ASP A 544 21.76 -30.99 7.89
C ASP A 544 22.75 -30.15 8.70
N ALA A 545 22.68 -28.82 8.57
CA ALA A 545 23.55 -27.89 9.28
C ALA A 545 22.98 -27.46 10.66
N PHE A 546 21.74 -27.83 10.96
CA PHE A 546 21.03 -27.39 12.16
C PHE A 546 21.63 -27.95 13.44
N VAL A 547 22.10 -27.06 14.31
CA VAL A 547 22.60 -27.38 15.65
C VAL A 547 21.43 -27.36 16.63
N ARG A 548 20.93 -28.56 16.96
CA ARG A 548 19.79 -28.77 17.85
C ARG A 548 20.04 -28.31 19.29
N GLY A 549 18.96 -27.87 19.93
CA GLY A 549 18.95 -27.47 21.33
C GLY A 549 18.48 -28.58 22.26
N GLU A 550 17.90 -28.18 23.37
CA GLU A 550 17.08 -29.09 24.19
C GLU A 550 15.91 -29.63 23.36
N PRO A 551 15.52 -30.92 23.50
CA PRO A 551 14.38 -31.48 22.78
C PRO A 551 13.11 -30.68 23.04
N ILE A 552 12.31 -30.46 22.00
CA ILE A 552 11.04 -29.75 22.12
C ILE A 552 9.84 -30.70 22.19
N THR A 553 8.76 -30.25 22.81
CA THR A 553 7.42 -30.79 22.62
C THR A 553 6.59 -29.77 21.86
N VAL A 554 5.82 -30.21 20.86
CA VAL A 554 4.98 -29.33 20.04
C VAL A 554 3.53 -29.78 20.07
N GLU A 555 2.66 -28.93 20.60
CA GLU A 555 1.20 -29.08 20.51
C GLU A 555 0.70 -28.27 19.31
N GLY A 556 -0.32 -28.78 18.61
CA GLY A 556 -0.96 -28.07 17.50
C GLY A 556 -0.19 -28.06 16.17
N ALA A 557 0.95 -28.78 16.07
CA ALA A 557 1.74 -28.87 14.85
C ALA A 557 0.92 -29.34 13.64
N ASP A 558 0.20 -30.46 13.77
CA ASP A 558 -0.58 -31.04 12.66
C ASP A 558 -1.67 -30.08 12.16
N ALA A 559 -2.36 -29.41 13.08
CA ALA A 559 -3.39 -28.43 12.72
C ALA A 559 -2.80 -27.21 12.00
N LEU A 560 -1.59 -26.79 12.41
CA LEU A 560 -0.86 -25.71 11.76
C LEU A 560 -0.34 -26.13 10.37
N ARG A 561 0.18 -27.36 10.21
CA ARG A 561 0.59 -27.91 8.91
C ARG A 561 -0.58 -27.95 7.94
N ALA A 562 -1.71 -28.50 8.37
CA ALA A 562 -2.92 -28.60 7.56
C ALA A 562 -3.45 -27.22 7.15
N PHE A 563 -3.42 -26.24 8.08
CA PHE A 563 -3.80 -24.86 7.80
C PHE A 563 -2.95 -24.23 6.68
N HIS A 564 -1.64 -24.48 6.70
CA HIS A 564 -0.72 -24.00 5.66
C HIS A 564 -0.63 -24.90 4.42
N GLY A 565 -1.38 -26.01 4.37
CA GLY A 565 -1.29 -26.97 3.26
C GLY A 565 0.09 -27.61 3.14
N LEU A 566 0.75 -27.87 4.28
CA LEU A 566 2.09 -28.45 4.36
C LEU A 566 2.11 -29.98 4.48
N ASP A 567 0.94 -30.61 4.39
CA ASP A 567 0.75 -32.06 4.46
C ASP A 567 1.36 -32.82 3.29
#